data_AF-A0A445EFS1-F1
#
_entry.id   AF-A0A445EFS1-F1
#
_cell.length_a   1.000
_cell.length_b   1.000
_cell.length_c   1.000
_cell.angle_alpha   90.00
_cell.angle_beta   90.00
_cell.angle_gamma   90.00
#
_symmetry.space_group_name_H-M   'P 1'
#
loop_
_entity.id
_entity.type
_entity.pdbx_description
1 polymer ?
#
loop_
_entity_poly.entity_id
_entity_poly.type
_entity_poly.pdbx_seq_one_letter_code
_entity_poly.pdbx_strand_id
1 'polypeptide(L)'
;MVKKVFFPKFTKRSAFWDGSFDAALEFEFLVESYISHVKLERPKCVKTTVSQGILFDHLINIWEFNPCPVSGACNLYLLVDFKFQSRLYKHAPESP
;
A
#
# COMPACT_ATOMS: atom_id res chain seq x y z
N MET A 1 20.39 -20.77 3.84
CA MET A 1 19.00 -20.46 3.46
C MET A 1 18.96 -18.99 3.01
N VAL A 2 18.87 -18.74 1.70
CA VAL A 2 18.81 -17.35 1.18
C VAL A 2 17.38 -16.86 1.33
N LYS A 3 17.15 -15.83 2.16
CA LYS A 3 15.88 -15.09 2.16
C LYS A 3 15.78 -14.40 0.81
N LYS A 4 15.03 -14.99 -0.12
CA LYS A 4 14.68 -14.35 -1.37
C LYS A 4 13.67 -13.24 -1.02
N VAL A 5 14.18 -12.01 -0.88
CA VAL A 5 13.34 -10.84 -0.65
C VAL A 5 12.64 -10.56 -1.97
N PHE A 6 11.34 -10.85 -2.01
CA PHE A 6 10.53 -10.60 -3.19
C PHE A 6 10.02 -9.15 -3.13
N PHE A 7 10.41 -8.34 -4.11
CA PHE A 7 9.91 -6.97 -4.23
C PHE A 7 8.68 -7.00 -5.12
N PRO A 8 7.50 -6.59 -4.62
CA PRO A 8 6.33 -6.49 -5.48
C PRO A 8 6.60 -5.48 -6.60
N LYS A 9 6.14 -5.80 -7.81
CA LYS A 9 6.36 -4.94 -8.97
C LYS A 9 5.34 -3.81 -8.93
N PHE A 10 5.85 -2.58 -8.85
CA PHE A 10 5.04 -1.37 -8.83
C PHE A 10 5.01 -0.73 -10.22
N THR A 11 3.81 -0.49 -10.74
CA THR A 11 3.60 0.18 -12.02
C THR A 11 2.61 1.33 -11.87
N LYS A 12 3.05 2.57 -12.09
CA LYS A 12 2.15 3.72 -12.23
C LYS A 12 1.34 3.57 -13.53
N ARG A 13 0.01 3.70 -13.46
CA ARG A 13 -0.90 3.47 -14.59
C ARG A 13 -1.52 4.77 -15.12
N SER A 14 -2.18 5.54 -14.25
CA SER A 14 -2.88 6.78 -14.60
C SER A 14 -2.25 7.99 -13.88
N ALA A 15 -2.66 9.21 -14.23
CA ALA A 15 -2.36 10.40 -13.45
C ALA A 15 -3.54 11.35 -13.60
N PHE A 16 -3.92 12.01 -12.51
CA PHE A 16 -5.08 12.88 -12.45
C PHE A 16 -4.67 14.33 -12.22
N TRP A 17 -5.59 15.26 -12.50
CA TRP A 17 -5.35 16.71 -12.42
C TRP A 17 -5.02 17.19 -11.00
N ASP A 18 -5.49 16.48 -9.97
CA ASP A 18 -5.19 16.75 -8.56
C ASP A 18 -3.82 16.18 -8.12
N GLY A 19 -3.04 15.62 -9.04
CA GLY A 19 -1.74 15.03 -8.76
C GLY A 19 -1.78 13.61 -8.21
N SER A 20 -2.98 13.04 -8.00
CA SER A 20 -3.15 11.63 -7.65
C SER A 20 -2.85 10.73 -8.86
N PHE A 21 -2.68 9.43 -8.60
CA PHE A 21 -2.49 8.43 -9.66
C PHE A 21 -2.90 7.04 -9.21
N ASP A 22 -3.21 6.17 -10.16
CA ASP A 22 -3.36 4.76 -9.87
C ASP A 22 -2.04 4.00 -10.04
N ALA A 23 -1.76 3.09 -9.12
CA ALA A 23 -0.62 2.20 -9.16
C ALA A 23 -1.07 0.75 -9.04
N ALA A 24 -0.60 -0.06 -9.99
CA ALA A 24 -0.73 -1.51 -9.94
C ALA A 24 0.42 -2.10 -9.13
N LEU A 25 0.07 -2.92 -8.15
CA LEU A 25 1.02 -3.73 -7.39
C LEU A 25 0.81 -5.19 -7.76
N GLU A 26 1.84 -5.83 -8.30
CA GLU A 26 1.83 -7.23 -8.74
C GLU A 26 2.76 -8.05 -7.83
N PHE A 27 2.25 -9.17 -7.33
CA PHE A 27 3.05 -10.18 -6.64
C PHE A 27 3.31 -11.32 -7.62
N GLU A 28 4.54 -11.85 -7.74
CA GLU A 28 4.80 -12.97 -8.69
C GLU A 28 4.49 -14.34 -8.07
N PHE A 29 4.45 -14.45 -6.74
CA PHE A 29 4.17 -15.72 -6.04
C PHE A 29 2.69 -16.00 -5.82
N LEU A 30 1.88 -14.94 -5.78
CA LEU A 30 0.43 -14.97 -5.75
C LEU A 30 0.03 -14.36 -7.08
N VAL A 31 -0.75 -15.04 -7.94
CA VAL A 31 -1.24 -14.45 -9.21
C VAL A 31 -2.30 -13.38 -8.91
N GLU A 32 -1.92 -12.39 -8.13
CA GLU A 32 -2.79 -11.40 -7.55
C GLU A 32 -2.12 -10.04 -7.73
N SER A 33 -2.88 -9.16 -8.34
CA SER A 33 -2.54 -7.76 -8.47
C SER A 33 -3.73 -6.94 -8.03
N TYR A 34 -3.45 -5.78 -7.45
CA TYR A 34 -4.48 -4.80 -7.16
C TYR A 34 -4.03 -3.43 -7.65
N ILE A 35 -5.01 -2.59 -7.95
CA ILE A 35 -4.80 -1.20 -8.31
C ILE A 35 -5.17 -0.36 -7.10
N SER A 36 -4.21 0.43 -6.63
CA SER A 36 -4.44 1.40 -5.57
C SER A 36 -4.46 2.81 -6.13
N HIS A 37 -5.40 3.61 -5.66
CA HIS A 37 -5.42 5.04 -5.91
C HIS A 37 -4.51 5.72 -4.89
N VAL A 38 -3.51 6.47 -5.36
CA VAL A 38 -2.46 7.08 -4.55
C VAL A 38 -2.63 8.59 -4.52
N LYS A 39 -2.68 9.14 -3.31
CA LYS A 39 -2.63 10.58 -3.03
C LYS A 39 -1.35 10.93 -2.29
N LEU A 40 -0.69 11.98 -2.75
CA LEU A 40 0.59 12.45 -2.24
C LEU A 40 0.47 13.88 -1.78
N GLU A 41 0.68 14.11 -0.49
CA GLU A 41 0.80 15.44 0.09
C GLU A 41 2.25 15.64 0.51
N ARG A 42 3.11 16.06 -0.41
CA ARG A 42 4.54 16.21 -0.13
C ARG A 42 4.80 17.38 0.84
N PRO A 43 5.72 17.25 1.81
CA PRO A 43 6.48 16.06 2.20
C PRO A 43 5.80 15.19 3.28
N LYS A 44 4.53 15.44 3.60
CA LYS A 44 3.86 15.03 4.84
C LYS A 44 3.19 13.68 4.79
N CYS A 45 2.58 13.30 3.68
CA CYS A 45 1.70 12.13 3.65
C CYS A 45 1.69 11.41 2.30
N VAL A 46 1.66 10.07 2.36
CA VAL A 46 1.24 9.20 1.26
C VAL A 46 0.02 8.44 1.73
N LYS A 47 -1.07 8.52 0.97
CA LYS A 47 -2.29 7.74 1.23
C LYS A 47 -2.62 6.91 0.01
N THR A 48 -2.88 5.63 0.21
CA THR A 48 -3.39 4.76 -0.83
C THR A 48 -4.70 4.13 -0.41
N THR A 49 -5.60 3.96 -1.37
CA THR A 49 -6.90 3.32 -1.17
C THR A 49 -7.19 2.36 -2.31
N VAL A 50 -7.64 1.17 -1.96
CA VAL A 50 -8.29 0.22 -2.87
C VAL A 50 -9.73 0.11 -2.38
N SER A 51 -10.68 0.49 -3.23
CA SER A 51 -12.11 0.42 -2.90
C SER A 51 -12.88 -0.60 -3.74
N GLN A 52 -12.28 -1.12 -4.82
CA GLN A 52 -12.88 -2.12 -5.70
C GLN A 52 -11.78 -2.98 -6.33
N GLY A 53 -11.71 -4.26 -5.98
CA GLY A 53 -10.76 -5.19 -6.55
C GLY A 53 -11.07 -6.63 -6.15
N ILE A 54 -10.47 -7.61 -6.86
CA ILE A 54 -10.74 -9.04 -6.61
C ILE A 54 -10.18 -9.54 -5.26
N LEU A 55 -9.16 -8.86 -4.73
CA LEU A 55 -8.43 -9.28 -3.54
C LEU A 55 -8.96 -8.64 -2.26
N PHE A 56 -9.16 -7.33 -2.29
CA PHE A 56 -9.55 -6.53 -1.13
C PHE A 56 -10.95 -5.95 -1.31
N ASP A 57 -11.78 -6.13 -0.29
CA ASP A 57 -13.01 -5.35 -0.08
C ASP A 57 -12.62 -3.89 0.18
N HIS A 58 -11.63 -3.69 1.05
CA HIS A 58 -10.89 -2.44 1.18
C HIS A 58 -9.43 -2.69 1.53
N LEU A 59 -8.57 -1.76 1.10
CA LEU A 59 -7.21 -1.61 1.60
C LEU A 59 -6.91 -0.12 1.69
N ILE A 60 -6.57 0.34 2.89
CA ILE A 60 -6.17 1.71 3.19
C ILE A 60 -4.76 1.63 3.77
N ASN A 61 -3.84 2.39 3.17
CA ASN A 61 -2.47 2.51 3.67
C ASN A 61 -2.11 3.98 3.77
N ILE A 62 -1.74 4.46 4.95
CA ILE A 62 -1.40 5.86 5.22
C ILE A 62 -0.03 5.92 5.85
N TRP A 63 0.86 6.71 5.24
CA TRP A 63 2.22 6.96 5.71
C TRP A 63 2.32 8.43 6.04
N GLU A 64 2.42 8.75 7.32
CA GLU A 64 2.59 10.13 7.78
C GLU A 64 4.03 10.37 8.21
N PHE A 65 4.62 11.41 7.65
CA PHE A 65 5.99 11.85 7.90
C PHE A 65 5.94 13.07 8.81
N ASN A 66 6.25 12.86 10.08
CA ASN A 66 6.23 13.90 11.10
C ASN A 66 7.66 14.37 11.42
N PRO A 67 7.86 15.67 11.65
CA PRO A 67 9.17 16.19 12.06
C PRO A 67 9.65 15.54 13.36
N CYS A 68 10.96 15.29 13.44
CA CYS A 68 11.64 14.85 14.64
C CYS A 68 12.58 15.98 15.12
N PRO A 69 12.83 16.11 16.44
CA PRO A 69 13.83 17.06 16.94
C PRO A 69 15.24 16.86 16.36
N VAL A 70 15.54 15.67 15.84
CA VAL A 70 16.84 15.34 15.23
C VAL A 70 16.87 15.79 13.78
N SER A 71 17.84 16.64 13.44
CA SER A 71 18.04 17.13 12.07
C SER A 71 18.30 15.97 11.10
N GLY A 72 17.61 15.99 9.95
CA GLY A 72 17.72 14.94 8.93
C GLY A 72 16.93 13.67 9.24
N ALA A 73 16.18 13.61 10.34
CA ALA A 73 15.30 12.50 10.69
C ALA A 73 13.82 12.91 10.70
N CYS A 74 12.94 11.93 10.50
CA CYS A 74 11.50 12.10 10.67
C CYS A 74 10.91 10.86 11.34
N ASN A 75 9.76 11.02 11.98
CA ASN A 75 8.96 9.91 12.49
C ASN A 75 8.00 9.48 11.38
N LEU A 76 8.01 8.19 11.07
CA LEU A 76 7.09 7.58 10.12
C LEU A 76 5.98 6.85 10.88
N TYR A 77 4.73 7.29 10.70
CA TYR A 77 3.55 6.61 11.22
C TYR A 77 2.90 5.83 10.08
N LEU A 78 2.76 4.52 10.27
CA LEU A 78 2.18 3.60 9.30
C LEU A 78 0.82 3.13 9.82
N LEU A 79 -0.23 3.41 9.06
CA LEU A 79 -1.56 2.84 9.26
C LEU A 79 -1.87 1.94 8.07
N VAL A 80 -2.24 0.70 8.37
CA VAL A 80 -2.72 -0.26 7.38
C VAL A 80 -4.05 -0.84 7.89
N ASP A 81 -5.12 -0.59 7.16
CA ASP A 81 -6.45 -1.14 7.41
C ASP A 81 -6.92 -1.87 6.16
N PHE A 82 -7.31 -3.13 6.27
CA PHE A 82 -7.68 -3.94 5.13
C PHE A 82 -8.74 -4.97 5.48
N LYS A 83 -9.46 -5.40 4.44
CA LYS A 83 -10.35 -6.54 4.49
C LYS A 83 -10.29 -7.29 3.18
N PHE A 84 -10.02 -8.59 3.25
CA PHE A 84 -10.03 -9.43 2.07
C PHE A 84 -11.45 -9.72 1.61
N GLN A 85 -11.68 -9.61 0.30
CA GLN A 85 -12.92 -10.06 -0.32
C GLN A 85 -12.89 -11.58 -0.56
N SER A 86 -11.71 -12.11 -0.90
CA SER A 86 -11.49 -13.52 -1.19
C SER A 86 -11.69 -14.39 0.06
N ARG A 87 -12.48 -15.48 -0.08
CA ARG A 87 -12.74 -16.43 1.02
C ARG A 87 -11.47 -17.18 1.47
N LEU A 88 -10.49 -17.33 0.57
CA LEU A 88 -9.23 -18.05 0.85
C LEU A 88 -8.34 -17.33 1.87
N TYR A 89 -8.40 -15.99 1.96
CA TYR A 89 -7.54 -15.19 2.85
C TYR A 89 -8.21 -14.75 4.15
N LYS A 90 -9.50 -15.05 4.32
CA LYS A 90 -10.22 -14.82 5.60
C LYS A 90 -9.70 -15.70 6.75
N HIS A 91 -8.83 -16.67 6.46
CA HIS A 91 -8.28 -17.62 7.44
C HIS A 91 -6.75 -17.58 7.50
N ALA A 92 -6.11 -16.57 6.90
CA ALA A 92 -4.69 -16.35 7.16
C ALA A 92 -4.52 -16.10 8.67
N PRO A 93 -3.55 -16.77 9.34
CA PRO A 93 -3.37 -16.61 10.77
C PRO A 93 -3.08 -15.15 11.10
N GLU A 94 -3.81 -14.60 12.08
CA GLU A 94 -3.51 -13.30 12.68
C GLU A 94 -2.06 -13.32 13.16
N SER A 95 -1.26 -12.33 12.77
CA SER A 95 0.07 -12.16 13.33
C SER A 95 -0.04 -11.87 14.83
N PRO A 96 0.83 -12.45 15.68
CA PRO A 96 0.85 -12.19 17.12
C PRO A 96 1.13 -10.73 17.46
#